data_AF-A0A529LT30-F1
#
_entry.id   AF-A0A529LT30-F1
#
_cell.length_a   1.000
_cell.length_b   1.000
_cell.length_c   1.000
_cell.angle_alpha   90.00
_cell.angle_beta   90.00
_cell.angle_gamma   90.00
#
_symmetry.space_group_name_H-M   'P 1'
#
loop_
_entity.id
_entity.type
_entity.pdbx_description
1 polymer ?
#
loop_
_entity_poly.entity_id
_entity_poly.type
_entity_poly.pdbx_seq_one_letter_code
_entity_poly.pdbx_strand_id
1 'polypeptide(L)'
;AMSRTYQQAIAGQLPDQPVLVVGQPTAVDPSRAPQGKHVLWVQVRMLPAEILGDAAGKIAPAQWDAVKDAYAERVLDIIESYAPGLRRKVLGRAIFSPLDLERENPNLVGG
;
A
#
# COMPACT_ATOMS: atom_id res chain seq x y z
N ALA A 1 -5.12 13.71 -11.73
CA ALA A 1 -4.98 12.54 -10.84
C ALA A 1 -3.88 12.76 -9.80
N MET A 2 -2.59 12.81 -10.18
CA MET A 2 -1.48 12.94 -9.22
C MET A 2 -1.54 14.17 -8.29
N SER A 3 -1.91 15.35 -8.82
CA SER A 3 -2.05 16.56 -7.99
C SER A 3 -3.06 16.36 -6.85
N ARG A 4 -4.19 15.70 -7.11
CA ARG A 4 -5.22 15.41 -6.11
C ARG A 4 -4.68 14.49 -5.01
N THR A 5 -4.02 13.39 -5.38
CA THR A 5 -3.39 12.47 -4.42
C THR A 5 -2.43 13.22 -3.49
N TYR A 6 -1.62 14.12 -4.06
CA TYR A 6 -0.66 14.90 -3.29
C TYR A 6 -1.34 15.90 -2.34
N GLN A 7 -2.39 16.59 -2.80
CA GLN A 7 -3.18 17.48 -1.95
C GLN A 7 -3.86 16.75 -0.79
N GLN A 8 -4.44 15.57 -1.04
CA GLN A 8 -5.04 14.74 -0.01
C GLN A 8 -4.00 14.33 1.04
N ALA A 9 -2.83 13.84 0.60
CA ALA A 9 -1.77 13.42 1.50
C ALA A 9 -1.23 14.59 2.33
N ILE A 10 -1.01 15.77 1.73
CA ILE A 10 -0.61 16.99 2.47
C ILE A 10 -1.66 17.39 3.51
N ALA A 11 -2.95 17.21 3.20
CA ALA A 11 -4.04 17.49 4.13
C ALA A 11 -4.20 16.43 5.24
N GLY A 12 -3.25 15.48 5.37
CA GLY A 12 -3.34 14.39 6.34
C GLY A 12 -4.40 13.34 5.98
N GLN A 13 -4.92 13.35 4.75
CA GLN A 13 -5.94 12.40 4.31
C GLN A 13 -5.29 11.18 3.63
N LEU A 14 -5.79 10.00 3.93
CA LEU A 14 -5.53 8.81 3.12
C LEU A 14 -6.07 9.05 1.71
N PRO A 15 -5.23 8.99 0.66
CA PRO A 15 -5.71 9.20 -0.69
C PRO A 15 -6.75 8.14 -1.10
N ASP A 16 -7.76 8.59 -1.85
CA ASP A 16 -8.81 7.73 -2.41
C ASP A 16 -8.25 6.87 -3.55
N GLN A 17 -7.34 7.44 -4.34
CA GLN A 17 -6.60 6.80 -5.40
C GLN A 17 -5.10 7.14 -5.25
N PRO A 18 -4.36 6.38 -4.43
CA PRO A 18 -2.92 6.56 -4.31
C PRO A 18 -2.18 6.15 -5.59
N VAL A 19 -0.95 6.63 -5.74
CA VAL A 19 -0.06 6.18 -6.81
C VAL A 19 0.58 4.87 -6.39
N LEU A 20 0.41 3.83 -7.22
CA LEU A 20 0.95 2.50 -6.97
C LEU A 20 2.13 2.22 -7.89
N VAL A 21 3.27 1.84 -7.30
CA VAL A 21 4.40 1.27 -8.05
C VAL A 21 4.36 -0.24 -7.81
N VAL A 22 4.13 -1.00 -8.88
CA VAL A 22 3.96 -2.45 -8.81
C VAL A 22 5.12 -3.12 -9.53
N GLY A 23 5.80 -4.03 -8.85
CA GLY A 23 6.90 -4.83 -9.38
C GLY A 23 6.62 -6.33 -9.25
N GLN A 24 7.04 -7.11 -10.25
CA GLN A 24 6.98 -8.57 -10.21
C GLN A 24 8.40 -9.14 -10.36
N PRO A 25 9.19 -9.25 -9.27
CA PRO A 25 10.59 -9.68 -9.34
C PRO A 25 10.79 -11.05 -10.01
N THR A 26 9.85 -11.96 -9.78
CA THR A 26 9.85 -13.32 -10.38
C THR A 26 9.79 -13.35 -11.91
N ALA A 27 9.42 -12.24 -12.58
CA ALA A 27 9.52 -12.16 -14.03
C ALA A 27 10.97 -12.14 -14.53
N VAL A 28 11.88 -11.61 -13.70
CA VAL A 28 13.32 -11.48 -14.01
C VAL A 28 14.12 -12.60 -13.34
N ASP A 29 13.77 -12.91 -12.08
CA ASP A 29 14.44 -13.93 -11.27
C ASP A 29 13.43 -14.93 -10.71
N PRO A 30 13.16 -16.04 -11.43
CA PRO A 30 12.19 -17.06 -11.00
C PRO A 30 12.52 -17.72 -9.65
N SER A 31 13.77 -17.65 -9.17
CA SER A 31 14.16 -18.26 -7.89
C SER A 31 13.58 -17.56 -6.66
N ARG A 32 13.03 -16.34 -6.84
CA ARG A 32 12.38 -15.53 -5.79
C ARG A 32 11.08 -16.13 -5.25
N ALA A 33 10.54 -17.16 -5.89
CA ALA A 33 9.34 -17.85 -5.43
C ALA A 33 9.39 -19.36 -5.77
N PRO A 34 8.61 -20.20 -5.07
CA PRO A 34 8.41 -21.59 -5.47
C PRO A 34 7.87 -21.68 -6.92
N GLN A 35 8.12 -22.82 -7.57
CA GLN A 35 7.69 -23.06 -8.95
C GLN A 35 6.19 -22.78 -9.15
N GLY A 36 5.87 -22.00 -10.19
CA GLY A 36 4.50 -21.62 -10.53
C GLY A 36 3.88 -20.56 -9.61
N LYS A 37 4.66 -19.94 -8.72
CA LYS A 37 4.24 -18.82 -7.85
C LYS A 37 4.97 -17.55 -8.26
N HIS A 38 4.39 -16.42 -7.89
CA HIS A 38 4.94 -15.09 -8.15
C HIS A 38 4.93 -14.26 -6.88
N VAL A 39 5.92 -13.38 -6.73
CA VAL A 39 5.91 -12.31 -5.74
C VAL A 39 5.50 -11.03 -6.45
N LEU A 40 4.54 -10.33 -5.86
CA LEU A 40 4.15 -8.99 -6.25
C LEU A 40 4.59 -8.03 -5.15
N TRP A 41 5.42 -7.05 -5.51
CA TRP A 41 5.83 -5.96 -4.64
C TRP A 41 5.04 -4.71 -5.00
N VAL A 42 4.43 -4.07 -4.01
CA VAL A 42 3.62 -2.87 -4.22
C VAL A 42 4.10 -1.79 -3.27
N GLN A 43 4.58 -0.68 -3.82
CA GLN A 43 4.87 0.53 -3.07
C GLN A 43 3.75 1.55 -3.30
N VAL A 44 3.13 1.97 -2.21
CA VAL A 44 2.08 2.99 -2.22
C VAL A 44 2.74 4.35 -1.94
N ARG A 45 2.59 5.28 -2.88
CA ARG A 45 3.26 6.58 -2.83
C ARG A 45 2.30 7.68 -2.41
N MET A 46 2.88 8.68 -1.76
CA MET A 46 2.20 9.91 -1.30
C MET A 46 1.16 9.61 -0.22
N LEU A 47 1.63 9.14 0.93
CA LEU A 47 0.79 8.88 2.10
C LEU A 47 1.13 9.88 3.21
N PRO A 48 0.16 10.28 4.03
CA PRO A 48 0.43 11.15 5.16
C PRO A 48 1.16 10.39 6.28
N ALA A 49 2.05 11.09 7.00
CA ALA A 49 2.65 10.55 8.22
C ALA A 49 1.58 10.43 9.33
N GLU A 50 0.78 11.47 9.52
CA GLU A 50 -0.35 11.51 10.45
C GLU A 50 -1.68 11.43 9.69
N ILE A 51 -2.53 10.48 10.07
CA ILE A 51 -3.83 10.27 9.43
C ILE A 51 -4.88 11.11 10.15
N LEU A 52 -5.26 12.23 9.54
CA LEU A 52 -6.30 13.15 10.00
C LEU A 52 -7.66 12.87 9.35
N GLY A 53 -7.68 12.08 8.27
CA GLY A 53 -8.88 11.81 7.50
C GLY A 53 -8.69 10.75 6.44
N ASP A 54 -9.78 10.46 5.74
CA ASP A 54 -9.80 9.56 4.60
C ASP A 54 -10.56 10.24 3.46
N ALA A 55 -9.90 10.45 2.33
CA ALA A 55 -10.53 11.08 1.17
C ALA A 55 -11.66 10.23 0.57
N ALA A 56 -11.70 8.93 0.85
CA ALA A 56 -12.79 8.04 0.45
C ALA A 56 -13.90 7.91 1.51
N GLY A 57 -13.72 8.46 2.72
CA GLY A 57 -14.71 8.44 3.81
C GLY A 57 -15.04 7.05 4.37
N LYS A 58 -14.15 6.06 4.21
CA LYS A 58 -14.35 4.66 4.64
C LYS A 58 -13.53 4.26 5.86
N ILE A 59 -12.43 4.96 6.13
CA ILE A 59 -11.49 4.66 7.21
C ILE A 59 -11.51 5.84 8.19
N ALA A 60 -11.75 5.56 9.47
CA ALA A 60 -11.68 6.58 10.51
C ALA A 60 -10.22 6.99 10.78
N PRO A 61 -9.97 8.27 11.14
CA PRO A 61 -8.63 8.71 11.55
C PRO A 61 -8.11 7.89 12.74
N ALA A 62 -6.91 7.33 12.59
CA ALA A 62 -6.22 6.55 13.62
C ALA A 62 -4.73 6.41 13.26
N GLN A 63 -3.91 5.86 14.16
CA GLN A 63 -2.51 5.55 13.85
C GLN A 63 -2.40 4.42 12.81
N TRP A 64 -1.27 4.40 12.09
CA TRP A 64 -1.01 3.45 11.01
C TRP A 64 -1.20 1.97 11.38
N ASP A 65 -0.86 1.57 12.61
CA ASP A 65 -1.07 0.19 13.08
C ASP A 65 -2.54 -0.26 13.00
N ALA A 66 -3.49 0.66 13.24
CA ALA A 66 -4.91 0.37 13.18
C ALA A 66 -5.49 0.48 11.75
N VAL A 67 -4.78 1.15 10.84
CA VAL A 67 -5.30 1.53 9.52
C VAL A 67 -4.68 0.72 8.38
N LYS A 68 -3.44 0.26 8.51
CA LYS A 68 -2.65 -0.29 7.40
C LYS A 68 -3.33 -1.44 6.66
N ASP A 69 -4.00 -2.34 7.37
CA ASP A 69 -4.73 -3.45 6.77
C ASP A 69 -5.94 -2.96 5.96
N ALA A 70 -6.76 -2.07 6.53
CA ALA A 70 -7.91 -1.50 5.84
C ALA A 70 -7.49 -0.69 4.61
N TYR A 71 -6.38 0.03 4.68
CA TYR A 71 -5.86 0.77 3.53
C TYR A 71 -5.23 -0.15 2.48
N ALA A 72 -4.58 -1.25 2.89
CA ALA A 72 -4.11 -2.28 1.96
C ALA A 72 -5.26 -2.94 1.20
N GLU A 73 -6.44 -3.11 1.81
CA GLU A 73 -7.63 -3.56 1.08
C GLU A 73 -8.02 -2.60 -0.05
N ARG A 74 -7.95 -1.28 0.17
CA ARG A 74 -8.19 -0.30 -0.90
C ARG A 74 -7.18 -0.42 -2.03
N VAL A 75 -5.91 -0.62 -1.69
CA VAL A 75 -4.85 -0.84 -2.69
C VAL A 75 -5.14 -2.10 -3.51
N LEU A 76 -5.55 -3.18 -2.85
CA LEU A 76 -5.95 -4.42 -3.52
C LEU A 76 -7.19 -4.25 -4.39
N ASP A 77 -8.18 -3.46 -3.97
CA ASP A 77 -9.36 -3.13 -4.80
C ASP A 77 -8.96 -2.41 -6.09
N ILE A 78 -8.02 -1.47 -5.99
CA ILE A 78 -7.48 -0.77 -7.15
C ILE A 78 -6.79 -1.77 -8.08
N ILE A 79 -5.90 -2.61 -7.57
CA ILE A 79 -5.19 -3.59 -8.42
C ILE A 79 -6.17 -4.60 -9.02
N GLU A 80 -7.16 -5.09 -8.27
CA GLU A 80 -8.19 -6.03 -8.76
C GLU A 80 -8.98 -5.44 -9.95
N SER A 81 -9.19 -4.12 -9.98
CA SER A 81 -9.85 -3.44 -11.12
C SER A 81 -9.02 -3.50 -12.41
N TYR A 82 -7.70 -3.58 -12.31
CA TYR A 82 -6.78 -3.73 -13.45
C TYR A 82 -6.39 -5.19 -13.71
N ALA A 83 -6.44 -6.06 -12.70
CA ALA A 83 -6.09 -7.47 -12.76
C ALA A 83 -7.18 -8.33 -12.07
N PRO A 84 -8.33 -8.56 -12.74
CA PRO A 84 -9.44 -9.29 -12.16
C PRO A 84 -9.06 -10.72 -11.74
N GLY A 85 -9.47 -11.11 -10.54
CA GLY A 85 -9.18 -12.39 -9.92
C GLY A 85 -7.83 -12.45 -9.19
N LEU A 86 -7.11 -11.34 -9.03
CA LEU A 86 -5.85 -11.30 -8.30
C LEU A 86 -6.03 -11.75 -6.85
N ARG A 87 -7.06 -11.24 -6.15
CA ARG A 87 -7.31 -11.55 -4.74
C ARG A 87 -7.38 -13.05 -4.46
N ARG A 88 -7.97 -13.83 -5.37
CA ARG A 88 -8.07 -15.29 -5.26
C ARG A 88 -6.74 -16.03 -5.40
N LYS A 89 -5.69 -15.36 -5.90
CA LYS A 89 -4.35 -15.91 -6.12
C LYS A 89 -3.36 -15.52 -5.01
N VAL A 90 -3.75 -14.65 -4.09
CA VAL A 90 -2.90 -14.23 -2.97
C VAL A 90 -2.82 -15.36 -1.94
N LEU A 91 -1.64 -15.96 -1.79
CA LEU A 91 -1.40 -17.02 -0.81
C LEU A 91 -0.95 -16.48 0.55
N GLY A 92 -0.39 -15.27 0.56
CA GLY A 92 0.09 -14.59 1.75
C GLY A 92 0.43 -13.15 1.39
N ARG A 93 0.44 -12.28 2.40
CA ARG A 93 0.82 -10.86 2.26
C ARG A 93 1.56 -10.40 3.49
N ALA A 94 2.45 -9.44 3.30
CA ALA A 94 3.07 -8.66 4.36
C ALA A 94 2.81 -7.19 4.05
N ILE A 95 2.35 -6.45 5.04
CA ILE A 95 1.97 -5.03 4.92
C ILE A 95 2.84 -4.25 5.89
N PHE A 96 3.58 -3.29 5.35
CA PHE A 96 4.45 -2.41 6.12
C PHE A 96 3.92 -0.98 5.99
N SER A 97 3.57 -0.40 7.13
CA SER A 97 3.24 1.01 7.25
C SER A 97 4.49 1.86 7.52
N PRO A 98 4.41 3.19 7.40
CA PRO A 98 5.50 4.08 7.81
C PRO A 98 6.03 3.81 9.23
N LEU A 99 5.13 3.52 10.18
CA LEU A 99 5.52 3.17 11.55
C LEU A 99 6.25 1.84 11.64
N ASP A 100 5.92 0.85 10.79
CA ASP A 100 6.63 -0.42 10.77
C ASP A 100 8.05 -0.23 10.22
N LEU A 101 8.21 0.58 9.17
CA LEU A 101 9.51 0.88 8.57
C LEU A 101 10.44 1.61 9.55
N GLU A 102 9.93 2.59 10.28
CA GLU A 102 10.69 3.30 11.31
C GLU A 102 11.12 2.38 12.47
N ARG A 103 10.25 1.44 12.87
CA ARG A 103 10.57 0.43 13.90
C ARG A 103 11.68 -0.53 13.46
N GLU A 104 11.69 -0.92 12.19
CA GLU A 104 12.72 -1.81 11.65
C GLU A 104 14.06 -1.11 11.43
N ASN A 105 14.02 0.17 11.06
CA ASN A 105 15.22 0.98 10.87
C ASN A 105 14.98 2.40 11.40
N PRO A 106 15.59 2.77 12.55
CA PRO A 106 15.43 4.10 13.15
C PRO A 106 15.85 5.28 12.27
N ASN A 107 16.55 5.04 11.15
CA ASN A 107 16.88 6.08 10.18
C ASN A 107 15.72 6.39 9.20
N LEU A 108 14.68 5.54 9.15
CA LEU A 108 13.47 5.73 8.33
C LEU A 108 12.40 6.49 9.12
N VAL A 109 12.75 7.68 9.61
CA VAL A 109 11.85 8.50 10.45
C VAL A 109 10.61 8.89 9.66
N GLY A 110 9.43 8.47 10.14
CA GLY A 110 8.17 8.69 9.45
C GLY A 110 7.96 7.83 8.19
N GLY A 111 8.76 6.78 8.00
CA GLY A 111 8.67 5.81 6.90
C GLY A 111 9.62 6.03 5.73
#